data_AF-A0A7X8ZCJ4-F1
#
_entry.id   AF-A0A7X8ZCJ4-F1
#
_cell.length_a   1.000
_cell.length_b   1.000
_cell.length_c   1.000
_cell.angle_alpha   90.00
_cell.angle_beta   90.00
_cell.angle_gamma   90.00
#
_symmetry.space_group_name_H-M   'P 1'
#
loop_
_entity.id
_entity.type
_entity.pdbx_description
1 polymer ?
#
loop_
_entity_poly.entity_id
_entity_poly.type
_entity_poly.pdbx_seq_one_letter_code
_entity_poly.pdbx_strand_id
1 'polypeptide(L)'
;MKTKYYRIFIFLTAIILIFTACHNEGFDETNIPEEFVQGFTIDNSKPFASVLTKTYNLHDLRSFFGQISPNESLMYGTHDVKSLLNINHVNERFPIECLRKAEPMSCYVVYKVNEGGYFYVFWSLCVEPLPEKRSEYSIKNADNASVYFTAYLSPSSLRKASDFDSITENLSTAEDVSQIDSALEISFLMSSGIRSYSLLENGSVMEIGYRNSDKIESRKDLIVTSKNLLSKNIASTASHLASIHPKDLP
;
A
#
# COMPACT_ATOMS: atom_id res chain seq x y z
N MET A 1 -17.35 8.01 57.64
CA MET A 1 -17.24 7.36 56.31
C MET A 1 -16.59 8.22 55.21
N LYS A 2 -16.46 9.55 55.33
CA LYS A 2 -15.94 10.40 54.24
C LYS A 2 -14.41 10.43 54.06
N THR A 3 -13.63 10.02 55.06
CA THR A 3 -12.16 10.14 55.04
C THR A 3 -11.44 8.96 54.34
N LYS A 4 -12.08 7.79 54.19
CA LYS A 4 -11.48 6.64 53.50
C LYS A 4 -11.51 6.78 51.97
N TYR A 5 -12.52 7.46 51.41
CA TYR A 5 -12.63 7.67 49.96
C TYR A 5 -11.67 8.75 49.44
N TYR A 6 -11.28 9.72 50.27
CA TYR A 6 -10.31 10.75 49.89
C TYR A 6 -8.90 10.19 49.63
N ARG A 7 -8.48 9.18 50.41
CA ARG A 7 -7.16 8.52 50.20
C ARG A 7 -7.13 7.67 48.93
N ILE A 8 -8.25 7.05 48.55
CA ILE A 8 -8.38 6.28 47.31
C ILE A 8 -8.35 7.23 46.09
N PHE A 9 -8.98 8.40 46.19
CA PHE A 9 -9.02 9.37 45.09
C PHE A 9 -7.65 10.05 44.84
N ILE A 10 -6.86 10.29 45.89
CA ILE A 10 -5.49 10.82 45.77
C ILE A 10 -4.54 9.77 45.17
N PHE A 11 -4.71 8.48 45.49
CA PHE A 11 -3.93 7.42 44.86
C PHE A 11 -4.29 7.22 43.39
N LEU A 12 -5.58 7.32 43.02
CA LEU A 12 -6.00 7.20 41.61
C LEU A 12 -5.50 8.37 40.75
N THR A 13 -5.49 9.59 41.28
CA THR A 13 -4.99 10.77 40.56
C THR A 13 -3.47 10.78 40.41
N ALA A 14 -2.72 10.26 41.40
CA ALA A 14 -1.27 10.07 41.28
C ALA A 14 -0.91 9.01 40.21
N ILE A 15 -1.69 7.93 40.08
CA ILE A 15 -1.48 6.92 39.02
C ILE A 15 -1.78 7.50 37.63
N ILE A 16 -2.83 8.31 37.48
CA ILE A 16 -3.15 9.00 36.21
C ILE A 16 -2.06 10.03 35.85
N LEU A 17 -1.43 10.67 36.84
CA LEU A 17 -0.32 11.60 36.62
C LEU A 17 1.01 10.89 36.30
N ILE A 18 1.25 9.67 36.79
CA ILE A 18 2.42 8.86 36.39
C ILE A 18 2.26 8.37 34.94
N PHE A 19 1.04 8.08 34.48
CA PHE A 19 0.78 7.74 33.08
C PHE A 19 0.79 8.93 32.11
N THR A 20 0.68 10.18 32.61
CA THR A 20 0.74 11.39 31.78
C THR A 20 2.06 12.15 31.88
N ALA A 21 2.94 11.80 32.84
CA ALA A 21 4.26 12.40 33.00
C ALA A 21 5.42 11.55 32.43
N CYS A 22 5.14 10.37 31.87
CA CYS A 22 6.10 9.60 31.08
C CYS A 22 5.71 9.62 29.59
N HIS A 23 5.63 10.81 28.99
CA HIS A 23 5.50 10.94 27.54
C HIS A 23 6.14 12.23 27.02
N ASN A 24 7.39 12.49 27.41
CA ASN A 24 8.17 13.60 26.87
C ASN A 24 9.68 13.38 27.01
N GLU A 25 10.12 12.15 26.74
CA GLU A 25 11.46 11.96 26.20
C GLU A 25 11.27 11.53 24.77
N GLY A 26 11.72 12.38 23.84
CA GLY A 26 11.81 12.02 22.44
C GLY A 26 12.57 10.72 22.35
N PHE A 27 11.84 9.64 22.04
CA PHE A 27 12.44 8.46 21.47
C PHE A 27 12.95 8.90 20.10
N ASP A 28 14.17 9.42 20.11
CA ASP A 28 15.08 9.22 19.01
C ASP A 28 15.31 7.70 19.00
N GLU A 29 14.36 6.98 18.39
CA GLU A 29 14.61 5.62 17.94
C GLU A 29 15.88 5.73 17.11
N THR A 30 16.99 5.29 17.70
CA THR A 30 18.16 4.87 16.96
C THR A 30 17.63 4.12 15.75
N ASN A 31 17.71 4.74 14.56
CA ASN A 31 17.27 4.21 13.29
C ASN A 31 18.12 2.97 12.98
N ILE A 32 17.90 1.90 13.72
CA ILE A 32 18.41 0.59 13.39
C ILE A 32 17.66 0.26 12.10
N PRO A 33 18.37 0.13 10.98
CA PRO A 33 17.70 -0.10 9.72
C PRO A 33 16.89 -1.39 9.83
N GLU A 34 15.57 -1.30 9.65
CA GLU A 34 14.68 -2.45 9.73
C GLU A 34 14.85 -3.27 8.43
N GLU A 35 15.33 -4.51 8.57
CA GLU A 35 15.39 -5.42 7.44
C GLU A 35 13.98 -5.91 7.11
N PHE A 36 13.54 -5.68 5.87
CA PHE A 36 12.24 -6.13 5.38
C PHE A 36 12.27 -7.63 5.05
N VAL A 37 13.28 -8.01 4.27
CA VAL A 37 13.63 -9.39 3.89
C VAL A 37 15.15 -9.46 3.73
N GLN A 38 15.73 -10.65 3.74
CA GLN A 38 17.18 -10.83 3.72
C GLN A 38 17.87 -9.98 2.63
N GLY A 39 18.75 -9.06 3.04
CA GLY A 39 19.53 -8.19 2.15
C GLY A 39 18.81 -6.89 1.71
N PHE A 40 17.58 -6.66 2.15
CA PHE A 40 16.79 -5.48 1.79
C PHE A 40 16.31 -4.70 3.01
N THR A 41 16.80 -3.48 3.14
CA THR A 41 16.62 -2.65 4.32
C THR A 41 15.69 -1.48 4.04
N ILE A 42 14.77 -1.23 4.96
CA ILE A 42 13.87 -0.09 4.94
C ILE A 42 14.66 1.17 5.30
N ASP A 43 14.49 2.21 4.48
CA ASP A 43 14.93 3.57 4.80
C ASP A 43 13.72 4.49 4.67
N ASN A 44 13.09 4.85 5.78
CA ASN A 44 12.02 5.86 5.80
C ASN A 44 12.57 7.27 6.02
N SER A 45 13.87 7.45 6.23
CA SER A 45 14.45 8.71 6.70
C SER A 45 14.82 9.65 5.54
N LYS A 46 15.50 9.12 4.51
CA LYS A 46 16.12 9.96 3.47
C LYS A 46 15.12 10.41 2.40
N PRO A 47 15.22 11.65 1.88
CA PRO A 47 14.41 12.09 0.74
C PRO A 47 14.86 11.40 -0.56
N PHE A 48 13.94 11.20 -1.50
CA PHE A 48 14.23 10.54 -2.79
C PHE A 48 15.37 11.17 -3.57
N ALA A 49 15.49 12.50 -3.57
CA ALA A 49 16.57 13.22 -4.24
C ALA A 49 17.98 12.84 -3.74
N SER A 50 18.09 12.26 -2.54
CA SER A 50 19.38 11.82 -1.96
C SER A 50 19.67 10.34 -2.13
N VAL A 51 18.69 9.52 -2.54
CA VAL A 51 18.82 8.06 -2.61
C VAL A 51 18.61 7.49 -4.01
N LEU A 52 17.72 8.08 -4.82
CA LEU A 52 17.45 7.61 -6.17
C LEU A 52 18.51 8.18 -7.12
N THR A 53 19.48 7.36 -7.50
CA THR A 53 20.57 7.77 -8.40
C THR A 53 20.30 7.39 -9.86
N LYS A 54 19.40 6.43 -10.09
CA LYS A 54 19.01 5.98 -11.43
C LYS A 54 17.65 6.49 -11.83
N THR A 55 17.46 6.61 -13.15
CA THR A 55 16.16 6.91 -13.75
C THR A 55 15.89 5.89 -14.84
N TYR A 56 14.65 5.45 -14.94
CA TYR A 56 14.22 4.35 -15.79
C TYR A 56 13.19 4.82 -16.82
N ASN A 57 13.13 4.13 -17.95
CA ASN A 57 12.08 4.36 -18.93
C ASN A 57 10.77 3.70 -18.46
N LEU A 58 9.64 4.44 -18.53
CA LEU A 58 8.34 3.92 -18.11
C LEU A 58 7.90 2.67 -18.90
N HIS A 59 8.18 2.63 -20.20
CA HIS A 59 7.85 1.48 -21.04
C HIS A 59 8.57 0.22 -20.56
N ASP A 60 9.86 0.31 -20.25
CA ASP A 60 10.65 -0.84 -19.78
C ASP A 60 10.10 -1.41 -18.46
N LEU A 61 9.73 -0.53 -17.52
CA LEU A 61 9.10 -0.92 -16.25
C LEU A 61 7.75 -1.61 -16.51
N ARG A 62 6.87 -1.02 -17.33
CA ARG A 62 5.56 -1.59 -17.66
C ARG A 62 5.65 -2.91 -18.43
N SER A 63 6.61 -3.05 -19.34
CA SER A 63 6.84 -4.30 -20.06
C SER A 63 7.33 -5.43 -19.14
N PHE A 64 8.09 -5.09 -18.09
CA PHE A 64 8.58 -6.09 -17.14
C PHE A 64 7.53 -6.49 -16.09
N PHE A 65 6.85 -5.52 -15.47
CA PHE A 65 5.86 -5.79 -14.43
C PHE A 65 4.49 -6.20 -14.99
N GLY A 66 4.20 -5.88 -16.25
CA GLY A 66 2.90 -6.10 -16.87
C GLY A 66 1.88 -5.00 -16.53
N GLN A 67 0.69 -5.11 -17.15
CA GLN A 67 -0.43 -4.18 -16.92
C GLN A 67 -1.45 -4.70 -15.90
N ILE A 68 -1.47 -6.01 -15.69
CA ILE A 68 -2.32 -6.68 -14.71
C ILE A 68 -1.42 -7.03 -13.53
N SER A 69 -1.81 -6.58 -12.33
CA SER A 69 -1.03 -6.87 -11.13
C SER A 69 -1.10 -8.37 -10.79
N PRO A 70 -0.08 -8.94 -10.13
CA PRO A 70 -0.14 -10.32 -9.64
C PRO A 70 -1.38 -10.61 -8.77
N ASN A 71 -1.79 -9.65 -7.96
CA ASN A 71 -3.02 -9.72 -7.16
C ASN A 71 -4.29 -9.86 -8.02
N GLU A 72 -4.40 -9.12 -9.12
CA GLU A 72 -5.49 -9.28 -10.09
C GLU A 72 -5.40 -10.61 -10.84
N SER A 73 -4.22 -10.99 -11.33
CA SER A 73 -4.03 -12.25 -12.06
C SER A 73 -4.42 -13.47 -11.23
N LEU A 74 -4.12 -13.47 -9.93
CA LEU A 74 -4.50 -14.53 -9.00
C LEU A 74 -6.01 -14.69 -8.95
N MET A 75 -6.74 -13.58 -8.90
CA MET A 75 -8.20 -13.58 -8.85
C MET A 75 -8.85 -14.01 -10.17
N TYR A 76 -8.25 -13.64 -11.30
CA TYR A 76 -8.72 -14.07 -12.61
C TYR A 76 -8.43 -15.55 -12.89
N GLY A 77 -7.73 -16.26 -12.00
CA GLY A 77 -7.33 -17.64 -12.21
C GLY A 77 -6.33 -17.81 -13.35
N THR A 78 -5.62 -16.74 -13.71
CA THR A 78 -4.66 -16.70 -14.83
C THR A 78 -3.22 -16.83 -14.38
N HIS A 79 -2.97 -16.86 -13.07
CA HIS A 79 -1.63 -16.80 -12.51
C HIS A 79 -1.03 -18.18 -12.23
N ASP A 80 0.15 -18.45 -12.78
CA ASP A 80 1.03 -19.49 -12.27
C ASP A 80 1.81 -18.92 -11.08
N VAL A 81 1.61 -19.46 -9.88
CA VAL A 81 2.31 -19.03 -8.66
C VAL A 81 3.85 -19.09 -8.84
N LYS A 82 4.35 -19.97 -9.72
CA LYS A 82 5.79 -20.05 -10.05
C LYS A 82 6.32 -18.87 -10.85
N SER A 83 5.45 -18.01 -11.38
CA SER A 83 5.80 -16.82 -12.17
C SER A 83 5.81 -15.52 -11.36
N LEU A 84 5.59 -15.57 -10.05
CA LEU A 84 5.62 -14.39 -9.18
C LEU A 84 7.01 -13.72 -9.23
N LEU A 85 7.02 -12.44 -9.60
CA LEU A 85 8.22 -11.61 -9.55
C LEU A 85 8.59 -11.36 -8.09
N ASN A 86 9.76 -11.85 -7.68
CA ASN A 86 10.26 -11.69 -6.33
C ASN A 86 11.27 -10.53 -6.24
N ILE A 87 11.57 -10.07 -5.03
CA ILE A 87 12.41 -8.90 -4.79
C ILE A 87 13.83 -9.05 -5.36
N ASN A 88 14.38 -10.27 -5.33
CA ASN A 88 15.70 -10.55 -5.89
C ASN A 88 15.71 -10.44 -7.41
N HIS A 89 14.76 -11.07 -8.11
CA HIS A 89 14.61 -10.97 -9.56
C HIS A 89 14.36 -9.52 -10.01
N VAL A 90 13.56 -8.78 -9.26
CA VAL A 90 13.32 -7.36 -9.51
C VAL A 90 14.63 -6.56 -9.33
N ASN A 91 15.38 -6.80 -8.25
CA ASN A 91 16.63 -6.11 -7.97
C ASN A 91 17.73 -6.39 -9.01
N GLU A 92 17.79 -7.61 -9.55
CA GLU A 92 18.72 -7.96 -10.63
C GLU A 92 18.47 -7.14 -11.90
N ARG A 93 17.20 -6.89 -12.23
CA ARG A 93 16.82 -6.13 -13.44
C ARG A 93 16.78 -4.62 -13.20
N PHE A 94 16.22 -4.22 -12.05
CA PHE A 94 15.99 -2.86 -11.61
C PHE A 94 16.50 -2.70 -10.16
N PRO A 95 17.79 -2.35 -9.98
CA PRO A 95 18.39 -2.23 -8.66
C PRO A 95 17.58 -1.36 -7.70
N ILE A 96 17.28 -1.91 -6.52
CA ILE A 96 16.45 -1.26 -5.50
C ILE A 96 17.32 -0.26 -4.73
N GLU A 97 17.03 1.02 -4.90
CA GLU A 97 17.76 2.12 -4.24
C GLU A 97 17.03 2.67 -3.00
N CYS A 98 15.71 2.51 -2.95
CA CYS A 98 14.89 3.01 -1.87
C CYS A 98 13.72 2.05 -1.60
N LEU A 99 13.74 1.44 -0.42
CA LEU A 99 12.65 0.65 0.14
C LEU A 99 12.05 1.42 1.31
N ARG A 100 10.73 1.60 1.29
CA ARG A 100 9.94 2.29 2.30
C ARG A 100 9.02 1.32 3.01
N LYS A 101 8.69 1.64 4.26
CA LYS A 101 7.61 1.01 5.01
C LYS A 101 6.55 2.06 5.32
N ALA A 102 5.33 1.76 4.93
CA ALA A 102 4.14 2.52 5.20
C ALA A 102 3.18 1.70 6.06
N GLU A 103 2.83 2.28 7.19
CA GLU A 103 1.87 1.70 8.12
C GLU A 103 0.44 1.75 7.52
N PRO A 104 -0.41 0.74 7.79
CA PRO A 104 -0.16 -0.39 8.69
C PRO A 104 0.51 -1.62 8.05
N MET A 105 0.60 -1.74 6.71
CA MET A 105 0.89 -3.05 6.08
C MET A 105 1.65 -3.02 4.74
N SER A 106 2.23 -1.89 4.34
CA SER A 106 2.81 -1.77 2.99
C SER A 106 4.30 -1.52 3.03
N CYS A 107 5.10 -2.39 2.42
CA CYS A 107 6.44 -2.02 1.99
C CYS A 107 6.40 -1.74 0.49
N TYR A 108 7.09 -0.69 0.05
CA TYR A 108 7.17 -0.35 -1.37
C TYR A 108 8.56 0.13 -1.75
N VAL A 109 8.98 -0.17 -2.98
CA VAL A 109 10.13 0.45 -3.60
C VAL A 109 9.71 1.47 -4.63
N VAL A 110 10.60 2.43 -4.87
CA VAL A 110 10.37 3.52 -5.82
C VAL A 110 11.46 3.58 -6.86
N TYR A 111 11.05 3.69 -8.12
CA TYR A 111 11.92 3.98 -9.26
C TYR A 111 11.58 5.35 -9.81
N LYS A 112 12.60 6.19 -10.02
CA LYS A 112 12.44 7.47 -10.72
C LYS A 112 12.25 7.22 -12.22
N VAL A 113 11.32 7.93 -12.83
CA VAL A 113 10.93 7.71 -14.24
C VAL A 113 11.37 8.88 -15.13
N ASN A 114 11.86 8.59 -16.34
CA ASN A 114 12.37 9.59 -17.28
C ASN A 114 11.27 10.56 -17.75
N GLU A 115 10.07 10.03 -17.90
CA GLU A 115 8.85 10.74 -18.29
C GLU A 115 8.27 11.62 -17.16
N GLY A 116 8.91 11.63 -15.99
CA GLY A 116 8.47 12.34 -14.79
C GLY A 116 7.80 11.44 -13.77
N GLY A 117 7.73 11.88 -12.51
CA GLY A 117 7.11 11.10 -11.44
C GLY A 117 7.89 9.83 -11.05
N TYR A 118 7.14 8.87 -10.50
CA TYR A 118 7.67 7.71 -9.79
C TYR A 118 6.87 6.44 -10.11
N PHE A 119 7.58 5.32 -10.25
CA PHE A 119 7.00 3.99 -10.35
C PHE A 119 7.17 3.25 -9.03
N TYR A 120 6.05 2.85 -8.44
CA TYR A 120 5.95 2.19 -7.14
C TYR A 120 5.73 0.71 -7.33
N VAL A 121 6.45 -0.11 -6.58
CA VAL A 121 6.23 -1.55 -6.50
C VAL A 121 5.96 -1.90 -5.05
N PHE A 122 4.74 -2.38 -4.79
CA PHE A 122 4.30 -2.81 -3.46
C PHE A 122 4.55 -4.29 -3.28
N TRP A 123 5.00 -4.65 -2.07
CA TRP A 123 5.43 -6.00 -1.74
C TRP A 123 4.43 -6.72 -0.85
N SER A 124 4.23 -8.00 -1.13
CA SER A 124 3.64 -8.95 -0.20
C SER A 124 4.73 -9.89 0.31
N LEU A 125 4.82 -10.06 1.62
CA LEU A 125 5.76 -11.00 2.22
C LEU A 125 5.38 -12.43 1.82
N CYS A 126 6.35 -13.16 1.27
CA CYS A 126 6.22 -14.59 1.05
C CYS A 126 6.72 -15.30 2.29
N VAL A 127 5.80 -15.83 3.10
CA VAL A 127 6.18 -16.70 4.21
C VAL A 127 6.06 -18.14 3.72
N GLU A 128 7.18 -18.73 3.34
CA GLU A 128 7.29 -20.16 3.08
C GLU A 128 8.10 -20.86 4.19
N PRO A 129 7.63 -21.98 4.75
CA PRO A 129 6.26 -22.49 4.61
C PRO A 129 5.25 -21.54 5.26
N LEU A 130 4.03 -21.49 4.72
CA LEU A 130 2.91 -20.80 5.36
C LEU A 130 2.75 -21.39 6.77
N PRO A 131 2.94 -20.63 7.85
CA PRO A 131 2.81 -21.17 9.19
C PRO A 131 1.36 -21.61 9.39
N GLU A 132 1.17 -22.73 10.09
CA GLU A 132 -0.17 -23.29 10.35
C GLU A 132 -1.07 -22.32 11.13
N LYS A 133 -0.48 -21.32 11.81
CA LYS A 133 -1.20 -20.27 12.55
C LYS A 133 -0.70 -18.88 12.20
N ARG A 134 -1.65 -17.93 12.03
CA ARG A 134 -1.35 -16.50 11.79
C ARG A 134 -0.47 -15.85 12.87
N SER A 135 -0.50 -16.34 14.11
CA SER A 135 0.32 -15.83 15.22
C SER A 135 1.81 -16.21 15.13
N GLU A 136 2.16 -17.12 14.22
CA GLU A 136 3.54 -17.60 14.00
C GLU A 136 4.20 -16.91 12.80
N TYR A 137 3.54 -15.91 12.21
CA TYR A 137 4.17 -14.99 11.26
C TYR A 137 5.24 -14.18 12.00
N SER A 138 6.46 -14.73 12.06
CA SER A 138 7.64 -13.94 12.36
C SER A 138 8.02 -13.19 11.09
N ILE A 139 7.72 -11.89 11.04
CA ILE A 139 8.23 -10.99 9.99
C ILE A 139 9.77 -10.94 10.03
N LYS A 140 10.36 -11.19 11.21
CA LYS A 140 11.79 -11.39 11.35
C LYS A 140 12.15 -12.71 10.66
N ASN A 141 12.87 -12.62 9.55
CA ASN A 141 13.44 -13.72 8.74
C ASN A 141 12.59 -14.20 7.54
N ALA A 142 11.77 -13.34 6.92
CA ALA A 142 11.29 -13.64 5.58
C ALA A 142 12.47 -13.57 4.59
N ASP A 143 12.75 -14.66 3.89
CA ASP A 143 13.85 -14.74 2.92
C ASP A 143 13.50 -14.05 1.58
N ASN A 144 12.21 -13.75 1.36
CA ASN A 144 11.75 -13.20 0.09
C ASN A 144 10.41 -12.44 0.19
N ALA A 145 10.18 -11.58 -0.80
CA ALA A 145 8.91 -10.89 -1.00
C ALA A 145 8.53 -10.94 -2.48
N SER A 146 7.23 -11.00 -2.77
CA SER A 146 6.70 -10.97 -4.13
C SER A 146 5.99 -9.66 -4.42
N VAL A 147 6.03 -9.24 -5.68
CA VAL A 147 5.27 -8.09 -6.16
C VAL A 147 3.77 -8.35 -5.91
N TYR A 148 3.14 -7.44 -5.18
CA TYR A 148 1.71 -7.43 -4.96
C TYR A 148 0.99 -6.60 -6.03
N PHE A 149 1.45 -5.36 -6.20
CA PHE A 149 0.82 -4.35 -7.02
C PHE A 149 1.89 -3.33 -7.47
N THR A 150 1.67 -2.69 -8.62
CA THR A 150 2.54 -1.62 -9.12
C THR A 150 1.72 -0.43 -9.57
N ALA A 151 2.22 0.78 -9.33
CA ALA A 151 1.57 2.02 -9.75
C ALA A 151 2.59 2.99 -10.33
N TYR A 152 2.22 3.71 -11.38
CA TYR A 152 2.98 4.85 -11.87
C TYR A 152 2.22 6.14 -11.54
N LEU A 153 2.84 7.02 -10.75
CA LEU A 153 2.26 8.29 -10.37
C LEU A 153 3.17 9.43 -10.83
N SER A 154 2.58 10.39 -11.54
CA SER A 154 3.20 11.65 -11.91
C SER A 154 2.22 12.81 -11.66
N PRO A 155 2.69 14.07 -11.60
CA PRO A 155 1.81 15.21 -11.38
C PRO A 155 0.70 15.32 -12.44
N SER A 156 0.95 14.83 -13.66
CA SER A 156 -0.03 14.80 -14.75
C SER A 156 -0.94 13.58 -14.75
N SER A 157 -0.62 12.52 -13.99
CA SER A 157 -1.44 11.31 -13.91
C SER A 157 -2.42 11.30 -12.74
N LEU A 158 -2.15 12.08 -11.69
CA LEU A 158 -3.05 12.22 -10.55
C LEU A 158 -4.38 12.84 -10.99
N ARG A 159 -5.47 12.20 -10.58
CA ARG A 159 -6.83 12.58 -10.97
C ARG A 159 -7.50 13.46 -9.93
N LYS A 160 -8.55 14.15 -10.36
CA LYS A 160 -9.51 14.84 -9.50
C LYS A 160 -10.72 13.94 -9.29
N ALA A 161 -11.46 14.18 -8.20
CA ALA A 161 -12.69 13.44 -7.95
C ALA A 161 -13.71 13.59 -9.10
N SER A 162 -13.78 14.77 -9.72
CA SER A 162 -14.65 15.07 -10.86
C SER A 162 -14.32 14.27 -12.12
N ASP A 163 -13.08 13.76 -12.26
CA ASP A 163 -12.72 12.92 -13.41
C ASP A 163 -13.50 11.60 -13.41
N PHE A 164 -14.06 11.20 -12.25
CA PHE A 164 -14.88 10.01 -12.07
C PHE A 164 -16.39 10.28 -12.15
N ASP A 165 -16.83 11.49 -12.54
CA ASP A 165 -18.26 11.83 -12.61
C ASP A 165 -19.02 10.98 -13.65
N SER A 166 -18.32 10.49 -14.69
CA SER A 166 -18.87 9.58 -15.69
C SER A 166 -19.11 8.16 -15.19
N ILE A 167 -18.46 7.75 -14.08
CA ILE A 167 -18.64 6.42 -13.50
C ILE A 167 -20.01 6.32 -12.86
N THR A 168 -20.82 5.40 -13.40
CA THR A 168 -22.22 5.20 -13.03
C THR A 168 -22.43 3.80 -12.45
N GLU A 169 -23.07 3.72 -11.27
CA GLU A 169 -23.40 2.46 -10.63
C GLU A 169 -24.28 1.57 -11.51
N ASN A 170 -24.04 0.26 -11.44
CA ASN A 170 -24.71 -0.79 -12.22
C ASN A 170 -24.53 -0.71 -13.75
N LEU A 171 -23.74 0.25 -14.26
CA LEU A 171 -23.44 0.40 -15.68
C LEU A 171 -21.94 0.32 -15.96
N SER A 172 -21.14 1.09 -15.21
CA SER A 172 -19.69 1.12 -15.35
C SER A 172 -19.04 -0.12 -14.74
N THR A 173 -17.82 -0.40 -15.18
CA THR A 173 -16.98 -1.51 -14.78
C THR A 173 -15.62 -1.03 -14.25
N ALA A 174 -14.83 -1.93 -13.65
CA ALA A 174 -13.44 -1.61 -13.31
C ALA A 174 -12.58 -1.30 -14.55
N GLU A 175 -12.97 -1.75 -15.75
CA GLU A 175 -12.28 -1.38 -16.98
C GLU A 175 -12.46 0.12 -17.27
N ASP A 176 -13.69 0.64 -17.15
CA ASP A 176 -13.98 2.06 -17.33
C ASP A 176 -13.21 2.93 -16.32
N VAL A 177 -13.14 2.48 -15.07
CA VAL A 177 -12.33 3.14 -14.02
C VAL A 177 -10.85 3.14 -14.41
N SER A 178 -10.33 2.04 -14.95
CA SER A 178 -8.92 1.94 -15.37
C SER A 178 -8.55 2.80 -16.57
N GLN A 179 -9.53 3.20 -17.38
CA GLN A 179 -9.32 4.17 -18.47
C GLN A 179 -9.18 5.60 -17.92
N ILE A 180 -9.83 5.91 -16.81
CA ILE A 180 -9.67 7.19 -16.09
C ILE A 180 -8.33 7.18 -15.36
N ASP A 181 -8.09 6.18 -14.53
CA ASP A 181 -6.86 6.02 -13.76
C ASP A 181 -6.21 4.65 -14.01
N SER A 182 -5.15 4.64 -14.82
CA SER A 182 -4.37 3.43 -15.11
C SER A 182 -3.57 2.90 -13.92
N ALA A 183 -3.42 3.71 -12.85
CA ALA A 183 -2.72 3.34 -11.63
C ALA A 183 -3.66 2.84 -10.52
N LEU A 184 -4.93 2.53 -10.85
CA LEU A 184 -5.88 2.01 -9.87
C LEU A 184 -5.35 0.74 -9.20
N GLU A 185 -5.53 0.66 -7.90
CA GLU A 185 -5.26 -0.52 -7.10
C GLU A 185 -6.57 -1.30 -6.93
N ILE A 186 -6.67 -2.54 -7.42
CA ILE A 186 -7.82 -3.41 -7.13
C ILE A 186 -7.48 -4.31 -5.93
N SER A 187 -8.32 -4.29 -4.90
CA SER A 187 -8.19 -5.08 -3.68
C SER A 187 -9.37 -6.05 -3.54
N PHE A 188 -9.04 -7.30 -3.21
CA PHE A 188 -9.99 -8.40 -3.10
C PHE A 188 -10.15 -8.90 -1.65
N LEU A 189 -9.86 -8.04 -0.67
CA LEU A 189 -9.97 -8.40 0.74
C LEU A 189 -11.41 -8.79 1.11
N MET A 190 -11.62 -10.08 1.38
CA MET A 190 -12.95 -10.72 1.39
C MET A 190 -13.91 -10.22 2.48
N SER A 191 -13.44 -9.56 3.54
CA SER A 191 -14.32 -9.11 4.63
C SER A 191 -15.14 -7.87 4.28
N SER A 192 -14.72 -7.08 3.30
CA SER A 192 -15.40 -5.85 2.91
C SER A 192 -15.93 -5.90 1.47
N GLY A 193 -15.51 -6.86 0.64
CA GLY A 193 -15.86 -6.96 -0.78
C GLY A 193 -14.78 -6.38 -1.70
N ILE A 194 -14.97 -6.53 -3.01
CA ILE A 194 -13.99 -6.10 -4.02
C ILE A 194 -14.08 -4.59 -4.22
N ARG A 195 -12.93 -3.92 -4.15
CA ARG A 195 -12.80 -2.46 -4.33
C ARG A 195 -11.65 -2.11 -5.23
N SER A 196 -11.70 -0.92 -5.81
CA SER A 196 -10.51 -0.27 -6.34
C SER A 196 -10.30 1.08 -5.69
N TYR A 197 -9.03 1.51 -5.66
CA TYR A 197 -8.60 2.76 -5.09
C TYR A 197 -7.77 3.54 -6.11
N SER A 198 -8.06 4.83 -6.22
CA SER A 198 -7.29 5.79 -7.03
C SER A 198 -6.83 6.93 -6.14
N LEU A 199 -5.52 7.20 -6.11
CA LEU A 199 -4.96 8.33 -5.38
C LEU A 199 -5.19 9.62 -6.17
N LEU A 200 -5.79 10.62 -5.51
CA LEU A 200 -6.16 11.88 -6.13
C LEU A 200 -5.11 12.98 -5.88
N GLU A 201 -5.16 14.05 -6.69
CA GLU A 201 -4.20 15.16 -6.64
C GLU A 201 -4.13 15.86 -5.26
N ASN A 202 -5.23 15.87 -4.52
CA ASN A 202 -5.33 16.49 -3.19
C ASN A 202 -4.97 15.51 -2.06
N GLY A 203 -4.47 14.32 -2.40
CA GLY A 203 -4.11 13.26 -1.46
C GLY A 203 -5.29 12.44 -0.94
N SER A 204 -6.54 12.76 -1.29
CA SER A 204 -7.70 11.90 -1.01
C SER A 204 -7.70 10.66 -1.93
N VAL A 205 -8.57 9.70 -1.63
CA VAL A 205 -8.67 8.45 -2.38
C VAL A 205 -10.07 8.28 -2.90
N MET A 206 -10.20 8.03 -4.20
CA MET A 206 -11.45 7.56 -4.79
C MET A 206 -11.55 6.05 -4.58
N GLU A 207 -12.57 5.61 -3.84
CA GLU A 207 -12.92 4.20 -3.67
C GLU A 207 -14.10 3.86 -4.57
N ILE A 208 -13.96 2.80 -5.36
CA ILE A 208 -15.05 2.23 -6.15
C ILE A 208 -15.31 0.82 -5.65
N GLY A 209 -16.54 0.54 -5.22
CA GLY A 209 -16.96 -0.81 -4.85
C GLY A 209 -17.50 -1.57 -6.06
N TYR A 210 -17.28 -2.89 -6.08
CA TYR A 210 -17.74 -3.76 -7.16
C TYR A 210 -18.63 -4.89 -6.66
N ARG A 211 -19.51 -5.36 -7.54
CA ARG A 211 -20.33 -6.54 -7.30
C ARG A 211 -19.44 -7.77 -7.38
N ASN A 212 -19.59 -8.69 -6.41
CA ASN A 212 -18.99 -10.01 -6.51
C ASN A 212 -19.81 -10.87 -7.47
N SER A 213 -19.16 -11.47 -8.46
CA SER A 213 -19.78 -12.44 -9.38
C SER A 213 -19.18 -13.82 -9.13
N ASP A 214 -19.91 -14.87 -9.51
CA ASP A 214 -19.43 -16.26 -9.38
C ASP A 214 -18.15 -16.53 -10.18
N LYS A 215 -17.90 -15.72 -11.21
CA LYS A 215 -16.71 -15.77 -12.06
C LYS A 215 -16.25 -14.36 -12.42
N ILE A 216 -14.98 -14.07 -12.16
CA ILE A 216 -14.31 -12.82 -12.51
C ILE A 216 -13.10 -13.22 -13.36
N GLU A 217 -13.12 -12.93 -14.65
CA GLU A 217 -12.02 -13.24 -15.57
C GLU A 217 -11.23 -11.99 -15.96
N SER A 218 -11.83 -10.81 -15.77
CA SER A 218 -11.26 -9.53 -16.15
C SER A 218 -11.88 -8.36 -15.38
N ARG A 219 -11.34 -7.16 -15.61
CA ARG A 219 -11.90 -5.90 -15.10
C ARG A 219 -13.32 -5.61 -15.61
N LYS A 220 -13.73 -6.17 -16.76
CA LYS A 220 -15.08 -5.98 -17.32
C LYS A 220 -16.17 -6.65 -16.48
N ASP A 221 -15.81 -7.70 -15.74
CA ASP A 221 -16.75 -8.47 -14.94
C ASP A 221 -17.06 -7.78 -13.60
N LEU A 222 -16.24 -6.80 -13.20
CA LEU A 222 -16.38 -6.04 -11.97
C LEU A 222 -17.32 -4.85 -12.18
N ILE A 223 -18.62 -5.06 -11.98
CA ILE A 223 -19.65 -4.02 -12.12
C ILE A 223 -19.64 -3.09 -10.90
N VAL A 224 -19.61 -1.78 -11.14
CA VAL A 224 -19.61 -0.75 -10.09
C VAL A 224 -20.89 -0.79 -9.26
N THR A 225 -20.76 -0.77 -7.93
CA THR A 225 -21.86 -0.74 -6.96
C THR A 225 -21.85 0.46 -6.04
N SER A 226 -20.72 1.15 -5.92
CA SER A 226 -20.60 2.37 -5.11
C SER A 226 -19.40 3.20 -5.52
N LYS A 227 -19.48 4.51 -5.26
CA LYS A 227 -18.40 5.47 -5.47
C LYS A 227 -18.28 6.37 -4.23
N ASN A 228 -17.16 6.27 -3.53
CA ASN A 228 -16.91 6.98 -2.28
C ASN A 228 -15.62 7.80 -2.36
N LEU A 229 -15.68 9.06 -1.91
CA LEU A 229 -14.49 9.87 -1.71
C LEU A 229 -14.00 9.72 -0.27
N LEU A 230 -12.83 9.11 -0.09
CA LEU A 230 -12.25 8.87 1.22
C LEU A 230 -11.21 9.96 1.53
N SER A 231 -11.35 10.59 2.71
CA SER A 231 -10.27 11.42 3.25
C SER A 231 -9.04 10.55 3.52
N LYS A 232 -7.83 11.11 3.43
CA LYS A 232 -6.56 10.45 3.77
C LYS A 232 -6.45 10.20 5.28
N ASN A 233 -7.29 9.33 5.82
CA ASN A 233 -7.08 8.73 7.12
C ASN A 233 -6.59 7.30 6.87
N ILE A 234 -5.27 7.18 6.76
CA ILE A 234 -4.52 5.98 6.35
C ILE A 234 -4.93 4.76 7.20
N ALA A 235 -5.31 4.98 8.46
CA ALA A 235 -5.69 3.93 9.39
C ALA A 235 -7.00 3.19 9.05
N SER A 236 -7.84 3.72 8.15
CA SER A 236 -9.13 3.11 7.80
C SER A 236 -9.23 2.57 6.37
N THR A 237 -8.22 2.79 5.53
CA THR A 237 -8.26 2.39 4.11
C THR A 237 -7.42 1.15 3.88
N ALA A 238 -7.97 0.15 3.19
CA ALA A 238 -7.22 -1.05 2.82
C ALA A 238 -6.33 -0.86 1.57
N SER A 239 -6.03 0.39 1.21
CA SER A 239 -5.31 0.77 0.01
C SER A 239 -3.81 0.93 0.27
N HIS A 240 -3.00 0.21 -0.50
CA HIS A 240 -1.58 0.41 -0.60
C HIS A 240 -1.22 1.80 -1.13
N LEU A 241 -1.97 2.34 -2.11
CA LEU A 241 -1.77 3.71 -2.61
C LEU A 241 -1.96 4.77 -1.52
N ALA A 242 -2.97 4.61 -0.66
CA ALA A 242 -3.23 5.52 0.44
C ALA A 242 -2.08 5.56 1.46
N SER A 243 -1.31 4.47 1.56
CA SER A 243 -0.20 4.31 2.49
C SER A 243 1.08 5.04 2.06
N ILE A 244 1.20 5.46 0.79
CA ILE A 244 2.38 6.19 0.31
C ILE A 244 2.61 7.43 1.19
N HIS A 245 3.84 7.55 1.71
CA HIS A 245 4.24 8.69 2.52
C HIS A 245 4.00 9.99 1.74
N PRO A 246 3.39 11.03 2.34
CA PRO A 246 3.13 12.28 1.62
C PRO A 246 4.37 12.91 0.97
N LYS A 247 5.54 12.77 1.61
CA LYS A 247 6.84 13.26 1.09
C LYS A 247 7.39 12.47 -0.11
N ASP A 248 6.81 11.30 -0.37
CA ASP A 248 7.21 10.42 -1.45
C ASP A 248 6.29 10.58 -2.67
N LEU A 249 5.24 11.41 -2.61
CA LEU A 249 4.38 11.71 -3.76
C LEU A 249 5.10 12.65 -4.76
N PRO A 250 4.78 12.55 -6.07
CA PRO A 250 5.42 13.34 -7.13
C PRO A 250 5.04 14.82 -7.13
#